data_AF-A0AAQ4D2M7-F1
#
_entry.id   AF-A0AAQ4D2M7-F1
#
_cell.length_a   1.000
_cell.length_b   1.000
_cell.length_c   1.000
_cell.angle_alpha   90.00
_cell.angle_beta   90.00
_cell.angle_gamma   90.00
#
_symmetry.space_group_name_H-M   'P 1'
#
loop_
_entity.id
_entity.type
_entity.pdbx_description
1 polymer ?
#
loop_
_entity_poly.entity_id
_entity_poly.type
_entity_poly.pdbx_seq_one_letter_code
_entity_poly.pdbx_strand_id
1 'polypeptide(L)'
;MGYIIEHLLKKNLTVVENFHSHLEPMKFLKKEALSDQVTFSYSKFGKELNVLKIDGFPLRVDPTRFLSLHCQLFPNFSFCPR
;
A
#
# COMPACT_ATOMS: atom_id res chain seq x y z
N MET A 1 -21.99 -1.92 -4.07
CA MET A 1 -21.50 -1.14 -5.22
C MET A 1 -21.30 -1.99 -6.48
N GLY A 2 -20.38 -2.96 -6.50
CA GLY A 2 -20.13 -3.79 -7.69
C GLY A 2 -21.39 -4.41 -8.31
N TYR A 3 -22.26 -5.02 -7.48
CA TYR A 3 -23.56 -5.56 -7.94
C TYR A 3 -24.44 -4.52 -8.67
N ILE A 4 -24.53 -3.29 -8.15
CA ILE A 4 -25.34 -2.25 -8.80
C ILE A 4 -24.75 -1.90 -10.18
N ILE A 5 -23.44 -1.71 -10.26
CA ILE A 5 -22.77 -1.26 -11.50
C ILE A 5 -22.82 -2.35 -12.58
N GLU A 6 -22.43 -3.57 -12.24
CA GLU A 6 -22.31 -4.64 -13.22
C GLU A 6 -23.64 -5.34 -13.50
N HIS A 7 -24.45 -5.58 -12.46
CA HIS A 7 -25.67 -6.36 -12.60
C HIS A 7 -26.90 -5.52 -12.91
N LEU A 8 -27.11 -4.39 -12.22
CA LEU A 8 -28.29 -3.54 -12.45
C LEU A 8 -28.07 -2.56 -13.61
N LEU A 9 -26.90 -1.92 -13.68
CA LEU A 9 -26.59 -0.88 -14.68
C LEU A 9 -25.87 -1.42 -15.93
N LYS A 10 -25.47 -2.70 -15.93
CA LYS A 10 -24.79 -3.38 -17.06
C LYS A 10 -23.53 -2.63 -17.55
N LYS A 11 -22.74 -2.11 -16.62
CA LYS A 11 -21.44 -1.49 -16.90
C LYS A 11 -20.33 -2.32 -16.30
N ASN A 12 -19.25 -2.52 -17.04
CA ASN A 12 -18.09 -3.27 -16.55
C ASN A 12 -17.20 -2.35 -15.72
N LEU A 13 -16.68 -2.87 -14.62
CA LEU A 13 -15.61 -2.20 -13.89
C LEU A 13 -14.29 -2.30 -14.67
N THR A 14 -13.49 -1.24 -14.61
CA THR A 14 -12.13 -1.25 -15.16
C THR A 14 -11.18 -1.79 -14.09
N VAL A 15 -10.43 -2.83 -14.43
CA VAL A 15 -9.39 -3.37 -13.55
C VAL A 15 -8.17 -2.46 -13.65
N VAL A 16 -7.63 -2.09 -12.49
CA VAL A 16 -6.41 -1.29 -12.38
C VAL A 16 -5.45 -2.00 -11.46
N GLU A 17 -4.37 -2.55 -12.01
CA GLU A 17 -3.40 -3.39 -11.30
C GLU A 17 -2.66 -2.65 -10.18
N ASN A 18 -2.62 -1.33 -10.23
CA ASN A 18 -1.92 -0.46 -9.28
C ASN A 18 -2.72 -0.20 -7.98
N PHE A 19 -3.92 -0.78 -7.84
CA PHE A 19 -4.72 -0.72 -6.62
C PHE A 19 -4.51 -1.98 -5.79
N HIS A 20 -3.95 -1.80 -4.60
CA HIS A 20 -3.63 -2.88 -3.68
C HIS A 20 -4.44 -2.82 -2.39
N SER A 21 -4.91 -3.99 -1.94
CA SER A 21 -5.55 -4.20 -0.65
C SER A 21 -4.66 -5.01 0.30
N HIS A 22 -4.92 -4.93 1.61
CA HIS A 22 -4.22 -5.75 2.61
C HIS A 22 -4.56 -7.24 2.57
N LEU A 23 -5.45 -7.65 1.66
CA LEU A 23 -5.69 -9.06 1.34
C LEU A 23 -4.65 -9.61 0.36
N GLU A 24 -3.83 -8.76 -0.25
CA GLU A 24 -2.66 -9.15 -1.03
C GLU A 24 -1.38 -9.11 -0.17
N PRO A 25 -0.35 -9.92 -0.43
CA PRO A 25 0.88 -9.87 0.35
C PRO A 25 1.73 -8.64 -0.01
N MET A 26 1.68 -7.59 0.82
CA MET A 26 2.35 -6.30 0.61
C MET A 26 3.86 -6.41 0.50
N LYS A 27 4.46 -7.46 1.09
CA LYS A 27 5.89 -7.74 1.00
C LYS A 27 6.40 -8.02 -0.42
N PHE A 28 5.51 -8.31 -1.37
CA PHE A 28 5.88 -8.61 -2.76
C PHE A 28 5.90 -7.37 -3.68
N LEU A 29 5.38 -6.24 -3.21
CA LEU A 29 5.51 -4.98 -3.94
C LEU A 29 6.99 -4.56 -3.95
N LYS A 30 7.54 -4.40 -5.15
CA LYS A 30 8.95 -4.07 -5.36
C LYS A 30 9.21 -2.60 -5.05
N LYS A 31 10.34 -2.32 -4.39
CA LYS A 31 10.72 -0.97 -3.96
C LYS A 31 10.78 0.01 -5.14
N GLU A 32 11.22 -0.47 -6.30
CA GLU A 32 11.39 0.30 -7.53
C GLU A 32 10.06 0.67 -8.18
N ALA A 33 9.00 -0.11 -7.93
CA ALA A 33 7.67 0.10 -8.50
C ALA A 33 6.73 0.87 -7.56
N LEU A 34 7.19 1.28 -6.37
CA LEU A 34 6.33 1.94 -5.37
C LEU A 34 5.82 3.30 -5.84
N SER A 35 6.59 4.04 -6.64
CA SER A 35 6.13 5.31 -7.23
C SER A 35 4.97 5.15 -8.20
N ASP A 36 4.82 3.95 -8.76
CA ASP A 36 3.85 3.67 -9.81
C ASP A 36 2.52 3.17 -9.22
N GLN A 37 2.49 2.79 -7.95
CA GLN A 37 1.27 2.28 -7.32
C GLN A 37 0.34 3.41 -6.89
N VAL A 38 -0.96 3.16 -7.00
CA VAL A 38 -2.00 4.14 -6.65
C VAL A 38 -2.41 3.99 -5.18
N THR A 39 -2.55 2.75 -4.70
CA THR A 39 -2.90 2.49 -3.30
C THR A 39 -1.98 1.48 -2.66
N PHE A 40 -1.85 1.62 -1.35
CA PHE A 40 -1.20 0.66 -0.47
C PHE A 40 -2.10 0.39 0.72
N SER A 41 -1.90 -0.75 1.37
CA SER A 41 -2.62 -1.08 2.58
C SER A 41 -1.70 -1.82 3.55
N TYR A 42 -2.15 -1.97 4.79
CA TYR A 42 -1.52 -2.84 5.77
C TYR A 42 -2.58 -3.59 6.57
N SER A 43 -2.21 -4.70 7.18
CA SER A 43 -3.06 -5.40 8.14
C SER A 43 -2.24 -6.22 9.12
N LYS A 44 -2.90 -6.69 10.18
CA LYS A 44 -2.35 -7.65 11.13
C LYS A 44 -3.28 -8.85 11.22
N PHE A 45 -2.78 -10.02 10.83
CA PHE A 45 -3.50 -11.28 10.96
C PHE A 45 -2.83 -12.13 12.04
N GLY A 46 -3.40 -12.10 13.25
CA GLY A 46 -2.82 -12.76 14.41
C GLY A 46 -1.44 -12.20 14.75
N LYS A 47 -0.39 -13.01 14.57
CA LYS A 47 1.01 -12.61 14.80
C LYS A 47 1.70 -12.06 13.55
N GLU A 48 1.12 -12.27 12.37
CA GLU A 48 1.72 -11.80 11.12
C GLU A 48 1.30 -10.36 10.80
N LEU A 49 2.27 -9.56 10.39
CA LEU A 49 2.06 -8.20 9.89
C LEU A 49 2.21 -8.21 8.38
N ASN A 50 1.13 -7.86 7.68
CA ASN A 50 1.14 -7.65 6.25
C ASN A 50 1.43 -6.17 5.97
N VAL A 51 2.69 -5.87 5.71
CA VAL A 51 3.20 -4.51 5.45
C VAL A 51 4.19 -4.54 4.29
N LEU A 52 4.47 -3.36 3.72
CA LEU A 52 5.47 -3.21 2.69
C LEU A 52 6.86 -3.63 3.17
N LYS A 53 7.64 -4.25 2.29
CA LYS A 53 9.06 -4.55 2.55
C LYS A 53 9.90 -3.34 2.15
N ILE A 54 10.10 -2.42 3.10
CA ILE A 54 10.79 -1.15 2.90
C ILE A 54 11.69 -0.82 4.09
N ASP A 55 12.83 -0.19 3.81
CA ASP A 55 13.74 0.35 4.82
C ASP A 55 13.27 1.71 5.31
N GLY A 56 13.62 2.10 6.53
CA GLY A 56 13.24 3.40 7.07
C GLY A 56 13.12 3.37 8.59
N PHE A 57 12.01 3.88 9.10
CA PHE A 57 11.80 4.00 10.53
C PHE A 57 11.71 2.64 11.23
N PRO A 58 12.09 2.54 12.51
CA PRO A 58 11.89 1.34 13.29
C PRO A 58 10.40 0.97 13.38
N LEU A 59 10.08 -0.34 13.37
CA LEU A 59 8.70 -0.85 13.45
C LEU A 59 7.92 -0.36 14.68
N ARG A 60 8.61 0.02 15.76
CA ARG A 60 7.98 0.60 16.95
C ARG A 60 7.38 1.98 16.69
N VAL A 61 7.99 2.74 15.76
CA VAL A 61 7.57 4.09 15.37
C VAL A 61 6.66 4.03 14.16
N ASP A 62 6.97 3.17 13.20
CA ASP A 62 6.23 3.02 11.93
C ASP A 62 5.82 1.56 11.71
N PRO A 63 4.84 1.05 12.48
CA PRO A 63 4.41 -0.35 12.38
C PRO A 63 3.68 -0.66 11.07
N THR A 64 3.13 0.34 10.39
CA THR A 64 2.37 0.19 9.14
C THR A 64 3.24 0.34 7.88
N ARG A 65 4.44 0.91 8.04
CA ARG A 65 5.34 1.34 6.95
C ARG A 65 4.86 2.57 6.17
N PHE A 66 3.76 3.19 6.62
CA PHE A 66 3.26 4.52 6.24
C PHE A 66 4.35 5.58 6.11
N LEU A 67 5.06 5.78 7.21
CA LEU A 67 5.98 6.91 7.32
C LEU A 67 7.24 6.68 6.48
N SER A 68 7.73 5.43 6.47
CA SER A 68 8.87 5.02 5.65
C SER A 68 8.55 5.12 4.16
N LEU A 69 7.36 4.69 3.74
CA LEU A 69 6.88 4.84 2.36
C LEU A 69 6.82 6.32 1.96
N HIS A 70 6.22 7.15 2.81
CA HIS A 70 6.14 8.59 2.56
C HIS A 70 7.53 9.19 2.32
N CYS A 71 8.50 8.90 3.19
CA CYS A 71 9.84 9.45 3.08
C CYS A 71 10.63 8.89 1.90
N GLN A 72 10.35 7.67 1.45
CA GLN A 72 10.93 7.15 0.21
C GLN A 72 10.40 7.87 -1.02
N LEU A 73 9.08 8.12 -1.09
CA LEU A 73 8.45 8.78 -2.23
C LEU A 73 8.68 10.31 -2.22
N PHE A 74 8.77 10.89 -1.04
CA PHE A 74 8.87 12.34 -0.81
C PHE A 74 9.98 12.65 0.21
N PRO A 75 11.26 12.54 -0.18
CA PRO A 75 12.38 12.67 0.76
C PRO A 75 12.61 14.11 1.28
N ASN A 76 11.98 15.11 0.67
CA ASN A 76 12.26 16.53 0.94
C ASN A 76 11.62 17.06 2.25
N PHE A 77 10.85 16.24 2.96
CA PHE A 77 10.19 16.65 4.21
C PHE A 77 11.15 16.60 5.41
N SER A 78 11.07 17.59 6.30
CA SER A 78 12.02 17.78 7.40
C SER A 78 12.06 16.66 8.44
N PHE A 79 10.97 15.90 8.56
CA PHE A 79 10.87 14.76 9.49
C PHE A 79 11.36 13.44 8.88
N CYS A 80 11.70 13.44 7.59
CA CYS A 80 12.26 12.27 6.94
C CYS A 80 13.74 12.11 7.32
N PRO A 81 14.18 10.91 7.76
CA PRO A 81 15.58 10.65 8.04
C PRO A 81 16.37 10.81 6.74
N ARG A 82 17.52 11.47 6.85
CA ARG A 82 18.48 11.60 5.75
C ARG A 82 19.31 10.33 5.61
#